data_AF-A0A3N5T5M5-F1
#
_entry.id   AF-A0A3N5T5M5-F1
#
_cell.length_a   1.000
_cell.length_b   1.000
_cell.length_c   1.000
_cell.angle_alpha   90.00
_cell.angle_beta   90.00
_cell.angle_gamma   90.00
#
_symmetry.space_group_name_H-M   'P 1'
#
loop_
_entity.id
_entity.type
_entity.pdbx_description
1 polymer ?
#
loop_
_entity_poly.entity_id
_entity_poly.type
_entity_poly.pdbx_seq_one_letter_code
_entity_poly.pdbx_strand_id
1 'polypeptide(L)'
;MRYELFIGLRYLKAKRKQTFISIITVISIVGVTVGVMALIIVLSVMSGFESTLKEKILGTQAHLVIMKAPQEGMDQYGEVVKNVESVKGVVSAAPFIV
;
A
#
# COMPACT_ATOMS: atom_id res chain seq x y z
N MET A 1 -6.66 -2.23 -36.47
CA MET A 1 -6.14 -2.53 -35.12
C MET A 1 -5.65 -3.98 -34.95
N ARG A 2 -6.50 -5.04 -35.02
CA ARG A 2 -6.05 -6.44 -34.80
C ARG A 2 -4.99 -6.93 -35.81
N TYR A 3 -5.05 -6.45 -37.04
CA TYR A 3 -4.10 -6.80 -38.11
C TYR A 3 -2.70 -6.18 -37.89
N GLU A 4 -2.64 -4.96 -37.35
CA GLU A 4 -1.38 -4.27 -37.04
C GLU A 4 -0.63 -4.98 -35.91
N LEU A 5 -1.34 -5.42 -34.85
CA LEU A 5 -0.76 -6.24 -33.78
C LEU A 5 -0.27 -7.59 -34.30
N PHE A 6 -1.03 -8.24 -35.19
CA PHE A 6 -0.61 -9.51 -35.80
C PHE A 6 0.68 -9.36 -36.62
N ILE A 7 0.80 -8.28 -37.40
CA ILE A 7 2.02 -7.96 -38.13
C ILE A 7 3.17 -7.65 -37.17
N GLY A 8 2.93 -6.82 -36.15
CA GLY A 8 3.95 -6.45 -35.16
C GLY A 8 4.52 -7.64 -34.40
N LEU A 9 3.65 -8.51 -33.87
CA LEU A 9 4.04 -9.76 -33.18
C LEU A 9 4.76 -10.73 -34.13
N ARG A 10 4.35 -10.83 -35.39
CA ARG A 10 5.04 -11.65 -36.39
C ARG A 10 6.43 -11.12 -36.68
N TYR A 11 6.62 -9.80 -36.73
CA TYR A 11 7.92 -9.16 -36.91
C TYR A 11 8.84 -9.34 -35.70
N LEU A 12 8.29 -9.27 -34.47
CA LEU A 12 9.02 -9.55 -33.22
C LEU A 12 9.45 -11.03 -33.11
N LYS A 13 8.61 -11.97 -33.58
CA LYS A 13 8.86 -13.42 -33.49
C LYS A 13 9.63 -13.98 -34.71
N ALA A 14 9.78 -13.21 -35.78
CA ALA A 14 10.40 -13.70 -37.01
C ALA A 14 11.88 -14.06 -36.76
N LYS A 15 12.18 -15.36 -36.78
CA LYS A 15 13.55 -15.90 -36.93
C LYS A 15 14.13 -15.43 -38.26
N ARG A 16 14.65 -14.21 -38.31
CA ARG A 16 15.43 -13.74 -39.46
C ARG A 16 16.67 -14.63 -39.57
N LYS A 17 17.06 -14.98 -40.80
CA LYS A 17 18.33 -15.67 -41.12
C LYS A 17 19.60 -14.94 -40.61
N GLN A 18 19.44 -13.77 -40.00
CA GLN A 18 20.46 -12.91 -39.41
C GLN A 18 20.39 -13.03 -37.88
N THR A 19 21.10 -14.00 -37.30
CA THR A 19 21.14 -14.27 -35.85
C THR A 19 21.46 -13.02 -35.01
N PHE A 20 22.29 -12.11 -35.54
CA PHE A 20 22.66 -10.85 -34.88
C PHE A 20 21.45 -9.95 -34.54
N ILE A 21 20.50 -9.81 -35.46
CA ILE A 21 19.34 -8.93 -35.24
C ILE A 21 18.42 -9.52 -34.16
N SER A 22 18.25 -10.84 -34.15
CA SER A 22 17.45 -11.53 -33.15
C SER A 22 18.02 -11.39 -31.73
N ILE A 23 19.34 -11.36 -31.57
CA ILE A 23 20.00 -11.21 -30.27
C ILE A 23 19.76 -9.81 -29.71
N ILE A 24 19.93 -8.77 -30.53
CA ILE A 24 19.75 -7.37 -30.11
C ILE A 24 18.32 -7.17 -29.59
N THR A 25 17.30 -7.66 -30.32
CA THR A 25 15.90 -7.54 -29.89
C THR A 25 15.64 -8.20 -28.54
N VAL A 26 16.21 -9.38 -28.28
CA VAL A 26 16.06 -10.07 -26.99
C VAL A 26 16.70 -9.27 -25.87
N ILE A 27 17.93 -8.80 -26.07
CA ILE A 27 18.66 -8.00 -25.07
C ILE A 27 17.89 -6.70 -24.75
N SER A 28 17.35 -6.01 -25.77
CA SER A 28 16.56 -4.80 -25.56
C SER A 28 15.29 -5.06 -24.77
N ILE A 29 14.55 -6.13 -25.08
CA ILE A 29 13.32 -6.50 -24.35
C ILE A 29 13.65 -6.83 -22.90
N VAL A 30 14.69 -7.63 -22.65
CA VAL A 30 15.11 -7.99 -21.29
C VAL A 30 15.57 -6.75 -20.52
N GLY A 31 16.36 -5.87 -21.14
CA GLY A 31 16.85 -4.64 -20.52
C GLY A 31 15.72 -3.70 -20.07
N VAL A 32 14.73 -3.46 -20.95
CA VAL A 32 13.55 -2.65 -20.60
C VAL A 32 12.73 -3.32 -19.51
N THR A 33 12.53 -4.64 -19.59
CA THR A 33 11.78 -5.40 -18.60
C THR A 33 12.41 -5.28 -17.22
N VAL A 34 13.72 -5.50 -17.11
CA VAL A 34 14.47 -5.40 -15.85
C VAL A 34 14.46 -3.97 -15.32
N GLY A 35 14.64 -2.97 -16.19
CA GLY A 35 14.62 -1.56 -15.78
C GLY A 35 13.28 -1.12 -15.20
N VAL A 36 12.19 -1.43 -15.89
CA VAL A 36 10.83 -1.09 -15.41
C VAL A 36 10.49 -1.89 -14.15
N MET A 37 10.85 -3.18 -14.11
CA MET A 37 10.62 -4.03 -12.93
C MET A 37 11.33 -3.48 -11.69
N ALA A 38 12.59 -3.05 -11.82
CA ALA A 38 13.33 -2.46 -10.71
C ALA A 38 12.65 -1.20 -10.16
N LEU A 39 12.18 -0.30 -11.04
CA LEU A 39 11.44 0.90 -10.64
C LEU A 39 10.15 0.56 -9.90
N ILE A 40 9.36 -0.38 -10.41
CA ILE A 40 8.11 -0.82 -9.78
C ILE A 40 8.37 -1.41 -8.39
N ILE A 41 9.40 -2.25 -8.26
CA ILE A 41 9.77 -2.87 -6.98
C ILE A 41 10.14 -1.80 -5.95
N VAL A 42 11.02 -0.86 -6.32
CA VAL A 42 11.45 0.21 -5.39
C VAL A 42 10.27 1.03 -4.91
N LEU A 43 9.38 1.44 -5.83
CA LEU A 43 8.18 2.20 -5.48
C LEU A 43 7.26 1.40 -4.54
N SER A 44 7.07 0.11 -4.82
CA SER A 44 6.22 -0.76 -4.01
C SER A 44 6.77 -0.93 -2.59
N VAL A 45 8.10 -1.11 -2.46
CA VAL A 45 8.76 -1.25 -1.17
C VAL A 45 8.68 0.05 -0.37
N MET A 46 8.99 1.19 -1.00
CA MET A 46 8.92 2.49 -0.33
C MET A 46 7.51 2.81 0.15
N SER A 47 6.50 2.58 -0.70
CA SER A 47 5.09 2.83 -0.36
C SER A 47 4.60 1.92 0.78
N GLY A 48 4.92 0.62 0.73
CA GLY A 48 4.54 -0.32 1.80
C GLY A 48 5.23 0.00 3.13
N PHE A 49 6.50 0.41 3.08
CA PHE A 49 7.26 0.81 4.26
C PHE A 49 6.71 2.09 4.87
N GLU A 50 6.37 3.09 4.06
CA GLU A 50 5.75 4.34 4.53
C GLU A 50 4.45 4.07 5.29
N SER A 51 3.58 3.21 4.76
CA SER A 51 2.33 2.81 5.44
C SER A 51 2.61 2.15 6.78
N THR A 52 3.56 1.23 6.81
CA THR A 52 3.91 0.47 8.03
C THR A 52 4.52 1.38 9.11
N LEU A 53 5.37 2.32 8.72
CA LEU A 53 5.93 3.30 9.65
C LEU A 53 4.88 4.27 10.17
N LYS A 54 4.03 4.80 9.28
CA LYS A 54 2.91 5.67 9.68
C LYS A 54 2.02 4.96 10.70
N GLU A 55 1.67 3.71 10.45
CA GLU A 55 0.84 2.92 11.35
C GLU A 55 1.55 2.63 12.69
N LYS A 56 2.84 2.30 12.70
CA LYS A 56 3.58 2.09 13.96
C LYS A 56 3.74 3.37 14.79
N ILE A 57 3.89 4.52 14.14
CA ILE A 57 4.07 5.81 14.82
C ILE A 57 2.71 6.34 15.32
N LEU A 58 1.65 6.22 14.53
CA LEU A 58 0.33 6.79 14.83
C LEU A 58 -0.65 5.81 15.50
N GLY A 59 -0.39 4.50 15.42
CA GLY A 59 -1.34 3.44 15.79
C GLY A 59 -1.61 3.29 17.29
N THR A 60 -0.84 3.96 18.14
CA THR A 60 -0.99 3.85 19.61
C THR A 60 -1.57 5.11 20.25
N GLN A 61 -1.99 6.10 19.46
CA GLN A 61 -2.52 7.35 19.99
C GLN A 61 -4.06 7.34 19.94
N ALA A 62 -4.68 7.43 21.12
CA ALA A 62 -6.12 7.62 21.21
C ALA A 62 -6.49 8.92 20.46
N HIS A 63 -7.37 8.80 19.47
CA HIS A 63 -7.78 9.96 18.67
C HIS A 63 -8.60 10.96 19.50
N LEU A 64 -9.28 10.48 20.53
CA LEU A 64 -10.03 11.28 21.50
C LEU A 64 -9.81 10.71 22.90
N VAL A 65 -9.62 11.61 23.87
CA VAL A 65 -9.47 11.28 25.28
C VAL A 65 -10.58 11.99 26.06
N ILE A 66 -11.41 11.22 26.76
CA ILE A 66 -12.52 11.73 27.57
C ILE A 66 -12.09 11.64 29.03
N MET A 67 -12.03 12.78 29.71
CA MET A 67 -11.68 12.87 31.13
C MET A 67 -12.74 13.71 31.86
N LYS A 68 -13.03 13.33 33.11
CA LYS A 68 -13.81 14.17 34.02
C LYS A 68 -12.92 15.33 34.49
N ALA A 69 -13.50 16.52 34.59
CA ALA A 69 -12.89 17.66 35.29
C ALA A 69 -13.63 17.83 36.63
N PRO A 70 -12.97 17.96 37.80
CA PRO A 70 -11.52 17.99 38.10
C PRO A 70 -10.89 16.58 37.98
N GLN A 71 -9.59 16.41 38.29
CA GLN A 71 -8.84 15.12 38.27
C GLN A 71 -9.40 14.08 39.28
N GLU A 72 -10.64 13.67 39.07
CA GLU A 72 -11.34 12.65 39.81
C GLU A 72 -11.51 11.44 38.91
N GLY A 73 -11.58 10.25 39.53
CA GLY A 73 -11.92 9.02 38.81
C GLY A 73 -13.24 9.17 38.06
N MET A 74 -13.35 8.50 36.91
CA MET A 74 -14.59 8.48 36.15
C MET A 74 -15.60 7.55 36.83
N ASP A 75 -16.69 8.13 37.34
CA ASP A 75 -17.84 7.39 37.85
C ASP A 75 -18.54 6.67 36.69
N GLN A 76 -19.00 5.43 36.92
CA GLN A 76 -19.78 4.66 35.94
C GLN A 76 -19.09 4.51 34.56
N TYR A 77 -17.76 4.36 34.54
CA TYR A 77 -16.98 4.20 33.29
C TYR A 77 -17.55 3.16 32.32
N GLY A 78 -18.17 2.08 32.81
CA GLY A 78 -18.78 1.04 31.98
C GLY A 78 -19.99 1.52 31.15
N GLU A 79 -20.80 2.44 31.67
CA GLU A 79 -21.90 3.05 30.89
C GLU A 79 -21.38 4.08 29.90
N VAL A 80 -20.37 4.86 30.29
CA VAL A 80 -19.72 5.85 29.41
C VAL A 80 -19.10 5.15 28.21
N VAL A 81 -18.37 4.05 28.41
CA VAL A 81 -17.79 3.26 27.32
C VAL A 81 -18.87 2.75 26.38
N LYS A 82 -19.97 2.16 26.88
CA LYS A 82 -21.09 1.71 26.04
C LYS A 82 -21.74 2.84 25.24
N ASN A 83 -21.94 3.99 25.87
CA ASN A 83 -22.52 5.16 25.20
C ASN A 83 -21.60 5.67 24.09
N VAL A 84 -20.29 5.71 24.34
CA VAL A 84 -19.29 6.12 23.34
C VAL A 84 -19.19 5.12 22.20
N GLU A 85 -19.16 3.81 22.47
CA GLU A 85 -19.19 2.76 21.44
C GLU A 85 -20.44 2.79 20.57
N SER A 86 -21.57 3.29 21.10
CA SER A 86 -22.82 3.44 20.34
C SER A 86 -22.81 4.61 19.34
N VAL A 87 -21.83 5.51 19.43
CA VAL A 87 -21.72 6.66 18.52
C VAL A 87 -21.17 6.21 17.16
N LYS A 88 -21.87 6.58 16.09
CA LYS A 88 -21.46 6.28 14.72
C LYS A 88 -20.10 6.89 14.40
N GLY A 89 -19.11 6.03 14.10
CA GLY A 89 -17.74 6.42 13.78
C GLY A 89 -16.72 6.06 14.87
N VAL A 90 -17.17 5.58 16.04
CA VAL A 90 -16.27 5.03 17.06
C VAL A 90 -15.89 3.60 16.68
N VAL A 91 -14.59 3.34 16.56
CA VAL A 91 -14.05 2.00 16.23
C VAL A 91 -13.87 1.15 17.49
N SER A 92 -13.44 1.76 18.59
CA SER A 92 -13.23 1.11 19.89
C SER A 92 -13.09 2.17 20.98
N ALA A 93 -13.56 1.89 22.19
CA ALA A 93 -13.34 2.70 23.38
C ALA A 93 -12.75 1.84 24.50
N ALA A 94 -11.67 2.30 25.13
CA ALA A 94 -11.03 1.60 26.24
C ALA A 94 -10.86 2.55 27.43
N PRO A 95 -11.25 2.13 28.66
CA PRO A 95 -10.93 2.90 29.85
C PRO A 95 -9.42 2.80 30.12
N PHE A 96 -8.82 3.90 30.57
CA PHE A 96 -7.42 3.95 30.98
C PHE A 96 -7.30 4.62 32.34
N ILE A 97 -6.24 4.29 33.07
CA ILE A 97 -5.87 4.87 34.36
C ILE A 97 -4.58 5.65 34.13
N VAL A 98 -4.49 6.87 34.66
CA VAL A 98 -3.28 7.71 34.64
C VAL A 98 -2.46 7.45 35.89
#